data_AF-A0A533Z0P0-F1
#
_entry.id   AF-A0A533Z0P0-F1
#
_cell.length_a   1.000
_cell.length_b   1.000
_cell.length_c   1.000
_cell.angle_alpha   90.00
_cell.angle_beta   90.00
_cell.angle_gamma   90.00
#
_symmetry.space_group_name_H-M   'P 1'
#
loop_
_entity.id
_entity.type
_entity.pdbx_description
1 polymer ?
#
loop_
_entity_poly.entity_id
_entity_poly.type
_entity_poly.pdbx_seq_one_letter_code
_entity_poly.pdbx_strand_id
1 'polypeptide(L)'
;MRRPLSIQPPKGTLGVLTPGMGAVSTTFMAGVELVRKGCALPIGSVTQLATIRLGKRTDRRTPLIREFVPLAPLDSLVFGGWDIFPDTAYEAAGKADVLKPHHLEEVKGLLSSIRPMKAAFDRAYVKKLDGTHVKKAKTKFDLAEEIKDDIQQFKKGTGA
;
A
#
# COMPACT_ATOMS: atom_id res chain seq x y z
N MET A 1 8.12 1.33 38.71
CA MET A 1 7.90 1.78 37.31
C MET A 1 7.92 0.54 36.43
N ARG A 2 6.94 0.36 35.52
CA ARG A 2 7.00 -0.73 34.54
C ARG A 2 8.17 -0.45 33.59
N ARG A 3 9.03 -1.44 33.36
CA ARG A 3 10.13 -1.36 32.41
C ARG A 3 9.55 -1.00 31.03
N PRO A 4 10.05 0.03 30.33
CA PRO A 4 9.56 0.33 29.00
C PRO A 4 9.77 -0.88 28.10
N LEU A 5 8.72 -1.28 27.37
CA LEU A 5 8.84 -2.30 26.35
C LEU A 5 9.81 -1.80 25.27
N SER A 6 10.83 -2.61 24.96
CA SER A 6 11.74 -2.32 23.84
C SER A 6 10.99 -2.53 22.53
N ILE A 7 10.79 -1.46 21.76
CA ILE A 7 10.17 -1.53 20.43
C ILE A 7 11.27 -1.94 19.44
N GLN A 8 11.11 -3.09 18.80
CA GLN A 8 12.07 -3.56 17.79
C GLN A 8 11.99 -2.70 16.53
N PRO A 9 13.13 -2.33 15.93
CA PRO A 9 13.11 -1.62 14.66
C PRO A 9 12.65 -2.54 13.52
N PRO A 10 12.05 -1.96 12.46
CA PRO A 10 11.67 -2.70 11.27
C PRO A 10 12.92 -3.26 10.60
N LYS A 11 12.80 -4.45 10.01
CA LYS A 11 13.88 -5.11 9.27
C LYS A 11 13.32 -5.65 7.96
N GLY A 12 14.13 -5.57 6.90
CA GLY A 12 13.76 -6.08 5.58
C GLY A 12 12.70 -5.23 4.88
N THR A 13 12.02 -5.87 3.94
CA THR A 13 11.01 -5.27 3.08
C THR A 13 9.63 -5.39 3.73
N LEU A 14 8.78 -4.36 3.60
CA LEU A 14 7.39 -4.39 4.07
C LEU A 14 6.44 -4.53 2.89
N GLY A 15 5.83 -5.71 2.77
CA GLY A 15 4.79 -5.98 1.78
C GLY A 15 3.47 -5.28 2.08
N VAL A 16 2.94 -4.55 1.10
CA VAL A 16 1.62 -3.90 1.16
C VAL A 16 0.75 -4.45 0.04
N LEU A 17 -0.26 -5.24 0.41
CA LEU A 17 -1.21 -5.85 -0.51
C LEU A 17 -2.58 -5.17 -0.39
N THR A 18 -3.09 -4.59 -1.47
CA THR A 18 -4.38 -3.90 -1.48
C THR A 18 -5.49 -4.74 -2.13
N PRO A 19 -6.62 -4.99 -1.45
CA PRO A 19 -7.81 -5.57 -2.09
C PRO A 19 -8.57 -4.47 -2.85
N GLY A 20 -8.46 -4.50 -4.17
CA GLY A 20 -8.85 -3.42 -5.07
C GLY A 20 -7.65 -2.54 -5.41
N MET A 21 -7.44 -2.33 -6.70
CA MET A 21 -6.40 -1.48 -7.29
C MET A 21 -7.01 -0.32 -8.08
N GLY A 22 -8.06 0.29 -7.51
CA GLY A 22 -8.67 1.51 -8.01
C GLY A 22 -7.99 2.78 -7.48
N ALA A 23 -8.75 3.89 -7.52
CA ALA A 23 -8.25 5.25 -7.25
C ALA A 23 -7.39 5.39 -5.98
N VAL A 24 -7.80 4.81 -4.85
CA VAL A 24 -7.08 4.98 -3.58
C VAL A 24 -5.74 4.23 -3.59
N SER A 25 -5.77 2.94 -3.95
CA SER A 25 -4.58 2.09 -3.94
C SER A 25 -3.51 2.60 -4.90
N THR A 26 -3.92 2.97 -6.13
CA THR A 26 -2.97 3.47 -7.14
C THR A 26 -2.44 4.86 -6.79
N THR A 27 -3.26 5.75 -6.23
CA THR A 27 -2.80 7.06 -5.75
C THR A 27 -1.82 6.91 -4.58
N PHE A 28 -2.07 5.96 -3.68
CA PHE A 28 -1.14 5.66 -2.58
C PHE A 28 0.22 5.16 -3.10
N MET A 29 0.22 4.16 -3.99
CA MET A 29 1.45 3.61 -4.59
C MET A 29 2.23 4.69 -5.36
N ALA A 30 1.53 5.48 -6.18
CA ALA A 30 2.11 6.58 -6.95
C ALA A 30 2.69 7.67 -6.03
N GLY A 31 1.95 8.07 -5.01
CA GLY A 31 2.37 9.10 -4.06
C GLY A 31 3.61 8.68 -3.27
N VAL A 32 3.67 7.42 -2.83
CA VAL A 32 4.87 6.89 -2.18
C VAL A 32 6.07 6.94 -3.13
N GLU A 33 5.91 6.48 -4.37
CA GLU A 33 7.02 6.44 -5.33
C GLU A 33 7.52 7.84 -5.72
N LEU A 34 6.61 8.81 -5.89
CA LEU A 34 6.99 10.22 -6.10
C LEU A 34 7.81 10.77 -4.92
N VAL A 35 7.45 10.41 -3.68
CA VAL A 35 8.21 10.83 -2.50
C VAL A 35 9.58 10.15 -2.46
N ARG A 36 9.68 8.86 -2.79
CA ARG A 36 10.98 8.14 -2.87
C ARG A 36 11.91 8.75 -3.90
N LYS A 37 11.37 9.18 -5.04
CA LYS A 37 12.13 9.86 -6.10
C LYS A 37 12.48 11.31 -5.79
N GLY A 38 11.99 11.86 -4.67
CA GLY A 38 12.16 13.27 -4.34
C GLY A 38 11.34 14.23 -5.21
N CYS A 39 10.40 13.70 -6.00
CA CYS A 39 9.53 14.48 -6.89
C CYS A 39 8.31 15.08 -6.15
N ALA A 40 8.02 14.62 -4.93
CA ALA A 40 6.92 15.12 -4.12
C ALA A 40 7.26 15.09 -2.62
N LEU A 41 6.51 15.87 -1.85
CA LEU A 41 6.50 15.82 -0.39
C LEU A 41 5.33 14.96 0.11
N PRO A 42 5.46 14.21 1.23
CA PRO A 42 4.40 13.37 1.77
C PRO A 42 3.33 14.17 2.53
N ILE A 43 2.78 15.22 1.89
CA ILE A 43 1.78 16.12 2.47
C ILE A 43 0.52 15.35 2.85
N GLY A 44 0.03 15.58 4.06
CA GLY A 44 -1.12 14.86 4.62
C GLY A 44 -0.77 13.54 5.31
N SER A 45 0.47 13.05 5.21
CA SER A 45 0.89 11.86 5.92
C SER A 45 1.25 12.16 7.37
N VAL A 46 0.45 11.64 8.30
CA VAL A 46 0.69 11.76 9.75
C VAL A 46 2.03 11.15 10.13
N THR A 47 2.35 9.96 9.62
CA THR A 47 3.60 9.28 10.00
C THR A 47 4.84 10.00 9.49
N GLN A 48 4.74 10.68 8.34
CA GLN A 48 5.90 11.32 7.71
C GLN A 48 6.12 12.78 8.15
N LEU A 49 5.03 13.55 8.38
CA LEU A 49 5.13 15.00 8.62
C LEU A 49 4.55 15.46 9.96
N ALA A 50 3.72 14.67 10.64
CA ALA A 50 3.18 15.10 11.92
C ALA A 50 4.21 14.95 13.04
N THR A 51 3.99 15.71 14.10
CA THR A 51 4.82 15.70 15.31
C THR A 51 4.04 15.11 16.49
N ILE A 52 4.77 14.64 17.50
CA ILE A 52 4.19 14.14 18.76
C ILE A 52 4.70 14.98 19.93
N ARG A 53 3.79 15.50 20.76
CA ARG A 53 4.17 16.26 21.96
C ARG A 53 4.54 15.32 23.10
N LEU A 54 5.74 15.50 23.64
CA LEU A 54 6.26 14.72 24.77
C LEU A 54 6.32 15.56 26.05
N GLY A 55 5.46 15.28 27.02
CA GLY A 55 5.43 16.01 28.30
C GLY A 55 4.57 17.27 28.27
N LYS A 56 4.93 18.27 29.08
CA LYS A 56 4.16 19.53 29.20
C LYS A 56 4.40 20.43 28.00
N ARG A 57 3.46 21.34 27.74
CA ARG A 57 3.59 22.33 26.64
C ARG A 57 4.82 23.23 26.78
N THR A 58 5.23 23.50 28.02
CA THR A 58 6.41 24.31 28.36
C THR A 58 7.73 23.64 27.99
N ASP A 59 7.74 22.31 27.84
CA ASP A 59 8.97 21.54 27.62
C ASP A 59 9.43 21.62 26.16
N ARG A 60 8.57 22.12 25.25
CA ARG A 60 8.84 22.29 23.81
C ARG A 60 9.40 21.04 23.10
N ARG A 61 9.08 19.83 23.59
CA ARG A 61 9.49 18.56 22.98
C ARG A 61 8.41 18.06 22.02
N THR A 62 8.61 18.31 20.74
CA THR A 62 7.65 18.00 19.68
C THR A 62 8.35 17.43 18.44
N PRO A 63 9.07 16.28 18.55
CA PRO A 63 9.76 15.66 17.41
C PRO A 63 8.78 15.18 16.34
N LEU A 64 9.27 14.94 15.12
CA LEU A 64 8.50 14.23 14.09
C LEU A 64 8.20 12.79 14.57
N ILE A 65 7.02 12.28 14.21
CA ILE A 65 6.62 10.91 14.60
C ILE A 65 7.64 9.88 14.08
N ARG A 66 8.06 10.00 12.82
CA ARG A 66 9.08 9.13 12.21
C ARG A 66 10.46 9.19 12.86
N GLU A 67 10.78 10.26 13.60
CA GLU A 67 12.04 10.40 14.35
C GLU A 67 11.91 9.87 15.78
N PHE A 68 10.68 9.67 16.26
CA PHE A 68 10.40 9.23 17.62
C PHE A 68 10.18 7.71 17.74
N VAL A 69 9.51 7.09 16.76
CA VAL A 69 9.26 5.65 16.74
C VAL A 69 9.87 4.99 15.50
N PRO A 70 10.41 3.77 15.61
CA PRO A 70 11.09 3.12 14.49
C PRO A 70 10.06 2.60 13.48
N LEU A 71 9.74 3.43 12.48
CA LEU A 71 8.83 3.10 11.37
C LEU A 71 9.59 2.55 10.17
N ALA A 72 8.95 1.67 9.41
CA ALA A 72 9.50 1.20 8.13
C ALA A 72 9.69 2.41 7.19
N PRO A 73 10.89 2.59 6.60
CA PRO A 73 11.12 3.68 5.66
C PRO A 73 10.28 3.45 4.40
N LEU A 74 9.89 4.53 3.73
CA LEU A 74 9.10 4.42 2.51
C LEU A 74 9.80 3.55 1.47
N ASP A 75 11.13 3.60 1.34
CA ASP A 75 11.92 2.78 0.40
C ASP A 75 11.81 1.27 0.63
N SER A 76 11.42 0.84 1.84
CA SER A 76 11.26 -0.59 2.15
C SER A 76 9.91 -1.17 1.72
N LEU A 77 8.96 -0.34 1.28
CA LEU A 77 7.64 -0.85 0.90
C LEU A 77 7.70 -1.56 -0.46
N VAL A 78 7.00 -2.68 -0.59
CA VAL A 78 6.72 -3.31 -1.90
C VAL A 78 5.24 -3.49 -2.06
N PHE A 79 4.74 -3.27 -3.27
CA PHE A 79 3.31 -3.16 -3.53
C PHE A 79 2.81 -4.32 -4.37
N GLY A 80 1.62 -4.78 -4.04
CA GLY A 80 0.84 -5.70 -4.85
C GLY A 80 -0.63 -5.60 -4.46
N GLY A 81 -1.44 -6.50 -5.00
CA GLY A 81 -2.85 -6.53 -4.62
C GLY A 81 -3.68 -7.37 -5.56
N TRP A 82 -4.99 -7.28 -5.35
CA TRP A 82 -5.99 -7.97 -6.14
C TRP A 82 -6.93 -6.96 -6.77
N ASP A 83 -7.46 -7.27 -7.93
CA ASP A 83 -8.58 -6.52 -8.52
C ASP A 83 -9.44 -7.45 -9.36
N ILE A 84 -10.68 -7.05 -9.59
CA ILE A 84 -11.63 -7.75 -10.45
C ILE A 84 -11.45 -7.38 -11.94
N PHE A 85 -10.56 -6.42 -12.23
CA PHE A 85 -10.11 -6.04 -13.56
C PHE A 85 -8.60 -6.31 -13.72
N PRO A 86 -8.12 -6.63 -14.94
CA PRO A 86 -6.72 -7.02 -15.16
C PRO A 86 -5.75 -5.84 -15.38
N ASP A 87 -6.24 -4.60 -15.24
CA ASP A 87 -5.47 -3.38 -15.46
C ASP A 87 -4.24 -3.32 -14.54
N THR A 88 -3.08 -2.96 -15.08
CA THR A 88 -1.91 -2.56 -14.27
C THR A 88 -2.28 -1.40 -13.35
N ALA A 89 -1.50 -1.20 -12.28
CA ALA A 89 -1.68 -0.05 -11.40
C ALA A 89 -1.57 1.28 -12.19
N TYR A 90 -0.78 1.32 -13.26
CA TYR A 90 -0.65 2.49 -14.13
C TYR A 90 -1.93 2.78 -14.92
N GLU A 91 -2.49 1.75 -15.58
CA GLU A 91 -3.73 1.87 -16.34
C GLU A 91 -4.90 2.25 -15.41
N ALA A 92 -4.98 1.61 -14.25
CA ALA A 92 -6.00 1.93 -13.26
C ALA A 92 -5.83 3.34 -12.66
N ALA A 93 -4.60 3.81 -12.43
CA ALA A 93 -4.33 5.19 -12.01
C ALA A 93 -4.79 6.22 -13.05
N GLY A 94 -4.50 5.96 -14.33
CA GLY A 94 -4.93 6.82 -15.44
C GLY A 94 -6.46 6.87 -15.57
N LYS A 95 -7.16 5.73 -15.41
CA LYS A 95 -8.62 5.68 -15.41
C LYS A 95 -9.25 6.39 -14.21
N ALA A 96 -8.58 6.35 -13.06
CA ALA A 96 -9.06 6.99 -11.83
C ALA A 96 -8.98 8.52 -11.87
N ASP A 97 -8.10 9.08 -12.71
CA ASP A 97 -7.96 10.52 -12.97
C ASP A 97 -7.77 11.37 -11.69
N VAL A 98 -7.05 10.82 -10.70
CA VAL A 98 -6.73 11.53 -9.45
C VAL A 98 -5.43 12.34 -9.59
N LEU A 99 -4.41 11.75 -10.22
CA LEU A 99 -3.11 12.37 -10.43
C LEU A 99 -3.00 12.91 -11.85
N LYS A 100 -2.39 14.09 -11.99
CA LYS A 100 -2.09 14.68 -13.29
C LYS A 100 -1.19 13.76 -14.13
N PRO A 101 -1.31 13.74 -15.47
CA PRO A 101 -0.54 12.84 -16.34
C PRO A 101 0.97 12.90 -16.12
N HIS A 102 1.56 14.08 -15.94
CA HIS A 102 3.00 14.21 -15.71
C HIS A 102 3.46 13.55 -14.39
N HIS A 103 2.62 13.57 -13.34
CA HIS A 103 2.94 12.83 -12.11
C HIS A 103 2.94 11.32 -12.35
N LEU A 104 2.03 10.81 -13.19
CA LEU A 104 1.95 9.38 -13.51
C LEU A 104 3.12 8.92 -14.38
N GLU A 105 3.56 9.73 -15.35
CA GLU A 105 4.73 9.40 -16.17
C GLU A 105 6.00 9.22 -15.31
N GLU A 106 6.19 10.06 -14.28
CA GLU A 106 7.32 9.92 -13.33
C GLU A 106 7.34 8.57 -12.61
N VAL A 107 6.18 7.95 -12.36
CA VAL A 107 6.06 6.69 -11.60
C VAL A 107 5.65 5.49 -12.45
N LYS A 108 5.60 5.66 -13.78
CA LYS A 108 5.16 4.64 -14.74
C LYS A 108 5.92 3.34 -14.60
N GLY A 109 7.24 3.40 -14.43
CA GLY A 109 8.08 2.22 -14.26
C GLY A 109 7.59 1.30 -13.13
N LEU A 110 7.33 1.86 -11.94
CA LEU A 110 6.79 1.10 -10.82
C LEU A 110 5.35 0.64 -11.12
N LEU A 111 4.45 1.56 -11.47
CA LEU A 111 3.02 1.24 -11.57
C LEU A 111 2.70 0.26 -12.71
N SER A 112 3.42 0.31 -13.83
CA SER A 112 3.25 -0.65 -14.93
C SER A 112 3.76 -2.05 -14.58
N SER A 113 4.70 -2.17 -13.62
CA SER A 113 5.18 -3.46 -13.14
C SER A 113 4.18 -4.17 -12.22
N ILE A 114 3.24 -3.43 -11.62
CA ILE A 114 2.25 -3.96 -10.69
C ILE A 114 1.00 -4.37 -11.46
N ARG A 115 0.82 -5.68 -11.64
CA ARG A 115 -0.42 -6.28 -12.14
C ARG A 115 -1.21 -6.91 -10.99
N PRO A 116 -2.54 -6.78 -10.97
CA PRO A 116 -3.34 -7.32 -9.89
C PRO A 116 -3.43 -8.84 -10.04
N MET A 117 -3.37 -9.53 -8.90
CA MET A 117 -3.81 -10.91 -8.79
C MET A 117 -5.34 -10.97 -8.93
N LYS A 118 -5.89 -12.13 -9.30
CA LYS A 118 -7.34 -12.32 -9.43
C LYS A 118 -8.03 -12.13 -8.09
N ALA A 119 -9.06 -11.31 -8.01
CA ALA A 119 -9.77 -11.07 -6.75
C ALA A 119 -10.77 -12.18 -6.40
N ALA A 120 -10.97 -12.41 -5.10
CA ALA A 120 -12.17 -13.06 -4.60
C ALA A 120 -13.36 -12.09 -4.74
N PHE A 121 -14.38 -12.47 -5.51
CA PHE A 121 -15.49 -11.59 -5.86
C PHE A 121 -16.85 -12.27 -5.67
N ASP A 122 -17.82 -11.51 -5.17
CA ASP A 122 -19.19 -11.99 -4.94
C ASP A 122 -20.21 -10.86 -5.10
N ARG A 123 -21.10 -11.02 -6.08
CA ARG A 123 -22.18 -10.08 -6.42
C ARG A 123 -23.18 -9.88 -5.29
N ALA A 124 -23.28 -10.82 -4.34
CA ALA A 124 -24.12 -10.65 -3.15
C ALA A 124 -23.64 -9.46 -2.30
N TYR A 125 -22.32 -9.23 -2.25
CA TYR A 125 -21.70 -8.14 -1.49
C TYR A 125 -21.42 -6.91 -2.36
N VAL A 126 -21.09 -7.10 -3.64
CA VAL A 126 -20.75 -6.02 -4.57
C VAL A 126 -21.70 -6.04 -5.77
N LYS A 127 -22.79 -5.28 -5.67
CA LYS A 127 -23.92 -5.37 -6.61
C LYS A 127 -23.76 -4.58 -7.91
N LYS A 128 -22.81 -3.64 -7.97
CA LYS A 128 -22.69 -2.67 -9.07
C LYS A 128 -21.53 -2.94 -10.02
N LEU A 129 -20.74 -3.98 -9.78
CA LEU A 129 -19.55 -4.30 -10.56
C LEU A 129 -19.63 -5.74 -11.06
N ASP A 130 -19.08 -5.99 -12.23
CA ASP A 130 -18.94 -7.33 -12.79
C ASP A 130 -17.47 -7.56 -13.13
N GLY A 131 -16.87 -8.52 -12.43
CA GLY A 131 -15.45 -8.81 -12.50
C GLY A 131 -15.10 -9.79 -13.61
N THR A 132 -14.11 -9.45 -14.44
CA THR A 132 -13.55 -10.36 -15.47
C THR A 132 -12.28 -11.06 -14.99
N HIS A 133 -11.64 -10.54 -13.93
CA HIS A 133 -10.39 -11.02 -13.36
C HIS A 133 -10.59 -11.59 -11.95
N VAL A 134 -11.43 -12.61 -11.84
CA VAL A 134 -11.87 -13.18 -10.55
C VAL A 134 -11.41 -14.62 -10.35
N LYS A 135 -11.16 -15.00 -9.09
CA LYS A 135 -10.87 -16.39 -8.69
C LYS A 135 -12.10 -17.27 -8.87
N LYS A 136 -11.88 -18.56 -9.16
CA LYS A 136 -12.94 -19.55 -9.39
C LYS A 136 -12.70 -20.75 -8.48
N ALA A 137 -13.30 -20.73 -7.29
CA ALA A 137 -13.21 -21.83 -6.33
C ALA A 137 -14.61 -22.33 -5.94
N LYS A 138 -14.69 -23.59 -5.46
CA LYS A 138 -15.96 -24.25 -5.15
C LYS A 138 -16.59 -23.71 -3.86
N THR A 139 -15.75 -23.42 -2.86
CA THR A 139 -16.18 -22.93 -1.56
C THR A 139 -15.46 -21.64 -1.18
N LYS A 140 -15.99 -20.93 -0.18
CA LYS A 140 -15.31 -19.76 0.41
C LYS A 140 -14.00 -20.15 1.09
N PHE A 141 -13.90 -21.37 1.62
CA PHE A 141 -12.66 -21.88 2.19
C PHE A 141 -11.59 -22.04 1.11
N ASP A 142 -11.94 -22.61 -0.05
CA ASP A 142 -11.00 -22.73 -1.17
C ASP A 142 -10.53 -21.36 -1.67
N LEU A 143 -11.42 -20.36 -1.74
CA LEU A 143 -11.03 -18.98 -2.06
C LEU A 143 -10.03 -18.39 -1.03
N ALA A 144 -10.22 -18.69 0.26
CA ALA A 144 -9.32 -18.23 1.30
C ALA A 144 -7.93 -18.88 1.19
N GLU A 145 -7.87 -20.18 0.87
CA GLU A 145 -6.61 -20.88 0.59
C GLU A 145 -5.91 -20.29 -0.65
N GLU A 146 -6.63 -20.02 -1.74
CA GLU A 146 -6.06 -19.35 -2.91
C GLU A 146 -5.50 -17.94 -2.61
N ILE A 147 -6.12 -17.20 -1.68
CA ILE A 147 -5.62 -15.88 -1.25
C ILE A 147 -4.39 -16.02 -0.34
N LYS A 148 -4.34 -17.05 0.52
CA LYS A 148 -3.16 -17.36 1.32
C LYS A 148 -1.97 -17.70 0.41
N ASP A 149 -2.20 -18.50 -0.62
CA ASP A 149 -1.16 -18.86 -1.59
C ASP A 149 -0.62 -17.63 -2.33
N ASP A 150 -1.50 -16.72 -2.78
CA ASP A 150 -1.11 -15.44 -3.38
C ASP A 150 -0.20 -14.64 -2.43
N ILE A 151 -0.56 -14.53 -1.15
CA ILE A 151 0.25 -13.81 -0.15
C ILE A 151 1.63 -14.47 0.03
N GLN A 152 1.69 -15.81 0.09
CA GLN A 152 2.97 -16.53 0.22
C GLN A 152 3.85 -16.36 -1.02
N GLN A 153 3.25 -16.41 -2.21
CA GLN A 153 3.96 -16.21 -3.48
C GLN A 153 4.48 -14.77 -3.59
N PHE A 154 3.66 -13.78 -3.23
CA PHE A 154 4.08 -12.38 -3.18
C PHE A 154 5.26 -12.19 -2.23
N LYS A 155 5.17 -12.77 -1.03
CA LYS A 155 6.24 -12.72 -0.03
C LYS A 155 7.55 -13.29 -0.59
N LYS A 156 7.49 -14.49 -1.18
CA LYS A 156 8.64 -15.16 -1.79
C LYS A 156 9.23 -14.37 -2.96
N GLY A 157 8.39 -13.72 -3.77
CA GLY A 157 8.82 -12.97 -4.95
C GLY A 157 9.41 -11.59 -4.65
N THR A 158 9.06 -10.99 -3.51
CA THR A 158 9.43 -9.60 -3.18
C THR A 158 10.41 -9.49 -2.00
N GLY A 159 10.65 -10.57 -1.26
CA GLY A 159 11.50 -10.56 -0.06
C GLY A 159 10.87 -9.88 1.15
N ALA A 160 9.54 -9.68 1.12
CA ALA A 160 8.72 -9.23 2.25
C ALA A 160 8.53 -10.32 3.32
#